data_AF-A0A834H6T8-F1
#
_entry.id   AF-A0A834H6T8-F1
#
_cell.length_a   1.000
_cell.length_b   1.000
_cell.length_c   1.000
_cell.angle_alpha   90.00
_cell.angle_beta   90.00
_cell.angle_gamma   90.00
#
_symmetry.space_group_name_H-M   'P 1'
#
loop_
_entity.id
_entity.type
_entity.pdbx_description
1 polymer ?
#
loop_
_entity_poly.entity_id
_entity_poly.type
_entity_poly.pdbx_seq_one_letter_code
_entity_poly.pdbx_strand_id
1 'polypeptide(L)'
;MALSKQWGYLKRTTSAPEQNDIVQHTVLDEDFWRKSERVPKITKPIYKMLRFSNTDQPIIGEVYERMDTMLGSIKDILSNDPIVCDLIHELVVARLDKKNIPLHCLAYILVPKYYTNSGLSNPAPGGVRRRKPHVDFEVQKGYLETTEKMVVNWNEAAVIRLN
;
A
#
# COMPACT_ATOMS: atom_id res chain seq x y z
N MET A 1 -19.63 16.44 -15.94
CA MET A 1 -19.65 15.63 -17.19
C MET A 1 -20.92 15.96 -17.98
N ALA A 2 -20.99 15.72 -19.30
CA ALA A 2 -22.16 16.06 -20.12
C ALA A 2 -22.55 14.92 -21.07
N LEU A 3 -23.86 14.72 -21.27
CA LEU A 3 -24.39 13.72 -22.20
C LEU A 3 -24.40 14.27 -23.62
N SER A 4 -23.96 13.46 -24.58
CA SER A 4 -23.93 13.85 -25.99
C SER A 4 -25.33 13.79 -26.62
N LYS A 5 -25.51 14.47 -27.76
CA LYS A 5 -26.76 14.38 -28.54
C LYS A 5 -27.08 12.95 -29.01
N GLN A 6 -26.05 12.11 -29.16
CA GLN A 6 -26.20 10.70 -29.54
C GLN A 6 -26.88 9.87 -28.45
N TRP A 7 -26.72 10.24 -27.17
CA TRP A 7 -27.42 9.60 -26.05
C TRP A 7 -28.94 9.71 -26.18
N GLY A 8 -29.45 10.86 -26.62
CA GLY A 8 -30.88 11.07 -26.85
C GLY A 8 -31.46 10.24 -28.01
N TYR A 9 -30.63 9.82 -28.96
CA TYR A 9 -31.05 8.87 -30.00
C TYR A 9 -31.15 7.45 -29.45
N LEU A 10 -30.11 6.99 -28.74
CA LEU A 10 -30.07 5.67 -28.10
C LEU A 10 -31.22 5.46 -27.10
N LYS A 11 -31.56 6.49 -26.31
CA LYS A 11 -32.67 6.43 -25.35
C LYS A 11 -34.02 6.13 -26.01
N ARG A 12 -34.22 6.59 -27.25
CA ARG A 12 -35.48 6.41 -28.00
C ARG A 12 -35.60 5.05 -28.68
N THR A 13 -34.47 4.37 -28.92
CA THR A 13 -34.44 3.07 -29.62
C THR A 13 -34.34 1.88 -28.67
N THR A 14 -34.13 2.12 -27.36
CA THR A 14 -33.92 1.08 -26.35
C THR A 14 -35.25 0.57 -25.76
N SER A 15 -35.34 -0.75 -25.57
CA SER A 15 -36.50 -1.42 -24.94
C SER A 15 -36.50 -1.39 -23.41
N ALA A 16 -35.43 -0.88 -22.77
CA ALA A 16 -35.25 -0.81 -21.32
C ALA A 16 -35.07 0.64 -20.82
N PRO A 17 -36.16 1.43 -20.73
CA PRO A 17 -36.10 2.85 -20.39
C PRO A 17 -35.59 3.12 -18.96
N GLU A 18 -35.92 2.26 -17.99
CA GLU A 18 -35.46 2.41 -16.59
C GLU A 18 -33.94 2.36 -16.46
N GLN A 19 -33.28 1.49 -17.23
CA GLN A 19 -31.82 1.38 -17.24
C GLN A 19 -31.15 2.63 -17.82
N ASN A 20 -31.76 3.26 -18.82
CA ASN A 20 -31.26 4.52 -19.37
C ASN A 20 -31.34 5.66 -18.35
N ASP A 21 -32.41 5.70 -17.56
CA ASP A 21 -32.59 6.71 -16.51
C ASP A 21 -31.59 6.52 -15.38
N ILE A 22 -31.33 5.28 -14.95
CA ILE A 22 -30.28 4.97 -13.97
C ILE A 22 -28.90 5.39 -14.47
N VAL A 23 -28.55 5.06 -15.71
CA VAL A 23 -27.26 5.45 -16.29
C VAL A 23 -27.15 6.98 -16.39
N GLN A 24 -28.20 7.65 -16.88
CA GLN A 24 -28.22 9.11 -16.96
C GLN A 24 -28.06 9.76 -15.58
N HIS A 25 -28.77 9.27 -14.56
CA HIS A 25 -28.63 9.77 -13.20
C HIS A 25 -27.21 9.54 -12.65
N THR A 26 -26.66 8.34 -12.83
CA THR A 26 -25.32 7.98 -12.35
C THR A 26 -24.21 8.80 -13.03
N VAL A 27 -24.31 8.98 -14.35
CA VAL A 27 -23.33 9.72 -15.16
C VAL A 27 -23.36 11.22 -14.89
N LEU A 28 -24.51 11.76 -14.48
CA LEU A 28 -24.65 13.17 -14.10
C LEU A 28 -24.43 13.42 -12.60
N ASP A 29 -24.38 12.36 -11.78
CA ASP A 29 -24.14 12.46 -10.34
C ASP A 29 -22.68 12.84 -10.05
N GLU A 30 -22.50 14.00 -9.42
CA GLU A 30 -21.18 14.49 -9.01
C GLU A 30 -20.56 13.63 -7.90
N ASP A 31 -21.38 13.06 -7.01
CA ASP A 31 -20.88 12.19 -5.93
C ASP A 31 -20.32 10.89 -6.49
N PHE A 32 -20.98 10.31 -7.51
CA PHE A 32 -20.46 9.17 -8.25
C PHE A 32 -19.05 9.46 -8.77
N TRP A 33 -18.86 10.56 -9.53
CA TRP A 33 -17.54 10.88 -10.09
C TRP A 33 -16.51 11.21 -9.01
N ARG A 34 -16.90 11.91 -7.95
CA ARG A 34 -16.05 12.19 -6.79
C ARG A 34 -15.55 10.89 -6.15
N LYS A 35 -16.41 9.88 -6.00
CA LYS A 35 -16.04 8.55 -5.50
C LYS A 35 -15.17 7.81 -6.52
N SER A 36 -15.51 7.83 -7.79
CA SER A 36 -14.73 7.20 -8.87
C SER A 36 -13.31 7.76 -8.96
N GLU A 37 -13.12 9.06 -8.72
CA GLU A 37 -11.79 9.70 -8.73
C GLU A 37 -10.88 9.20 -7.59
N ARG A 38 -11.45 8.60 -6.54
CA ARG A 38 -10.67 7.99 -5.46
C ARG A 38 -9.95 6.71 -5.91
N VAL A 39 -10.52 5.95 -6.84
CA VAL A 39 -9.96 4.67 -7.33
C VAL A 39 -8.55 4.86 -7.92
N PRO A 40 -8.30 5.76 -8.89
CA PRO A 40 -6.95 5.99 -9.39
C PRO A 40 -6.02 6.55 -8.31
N LYS A 41 -6.53 7.32 -7.33
CA LYS A 41 -5.72 7.84 -6.22
C LYS A 41 -5.20 6.70 -5.35
N ILE A 42 -6.05 5.74 -4.96
CA ILE A 42 -5.69 4.57 -4.14
C ILE A 42 -4.80 3.58 -4.91
N THR A 43 -5.07 3.35 -6.20
CA THR A 43 -4.31 2.39 -7.01
C THR A 43 -2.93 2.91 -7.41
N LYS A 44 -2.73 4.24 -7.48
CA LYS A 44 -1.44 4.86 -7.80
C LYS A 44 -0.28 4.45 -6.88
N PRO A 45 -0.37 4.50 -5.53
CA PRO A 45 0.69 4.04 -4.66
C PRO A 45 0.96 2.52 -4.81
N ILE A 46 -0.09 1.72 -5.03
CA ILE A 46 0.05 0.27 -5.29
C ILE A 46 0.84 0.01 -6.57
N TYR A 47 0.43 0.66 -7.67
CA TYR A 47 1.13 0.55 -8.94
C TYR A 47 2.60 0.99 -8.84
N LYS A 48 2.88 2.09 -8.12
CA LYS A 48 4.26 2.55 -7.90
C LYS A 48 5.10 1.54 -7.13
N MET A 49 4.56 0.91 -6.09
CA MET A 49 5.24 -0.15 -5.35
C MET A 49 5.52 -1.35 -6.27
N LEU A 50 4.52 -1.84 -7.00
CA LEU A 50 4.69 -2.99 -7.91
C LEU A 50 5.73 -2.70 -8.99
N ARG A 51 5.69 -1.50 -9.58
CA ARG A 51 6.66 -1.07 -10.59
C ARG A 51 8.07 -0.95 -10.03
N PHE A 52 8.22 -0.47 -8.80
CA PHE A 52 9.51 -0.39 -8.11
C PHE A 52 10.09 -1.77 -7.85
N SER A 53 9.27 -2.73 -7.41
CA SER A 53 9.70 -4.10 -7.12
C SER A 53 10.03 -4.91 -8.38
N ASN A 54 9.56 -4.49 -9.55
CA ASN A 54 9.81 -5.15 -10.83
C ASN A 54 11.17 -4.74 -11.43
N THR A 55 12.26 -5.11 -10.75
CA THR A 55 13.64 -4.91 -11.21
C THR A 55 14.51 -6.11 -10.80
N ASP A 56 15.62 -6.32 -11.51
CA ASP A 56 16.61 -7.36 -11.16
C ASP A 56 17.66 -6.87 -10.14
N GLN A 57 17.45 -5.68 -9.56
CA GLN A 57 18.38 -5.09 -8.59
C GLN A 57 18.15 -5.69 -7.18
N PRO A 58 19.18 -5.70 -6.31
CA PRO A 58 19.05 -6.20 -4.93
C PRO A 58 18.31 -5.18 -4.02
N ILE A 59 17.04 -4.92 -4.32
CA ILE A 59 16.22 -3.89 -3.66
C ILE A 59 15.30 -4.43 -2.57
N ILE A 60 15.45 -5.68 -2.14
CA ILE A 60 14.53 -6.38 -1.23
C ILE A 60 14.27 -5.62 0.10
N GLY A 61 15.29 -4.99 0.69
CA GLY A 61 15.11 -4.15 1.87
C GLY A 61 14.40 -2.83 1.58
N GLU A 62 14.58 -2.28 0.38
CA GLU A 62 13.91 -1.06 -0.06
C GLU A 62 12.45 -1.31 -0.42
N VAL A 63 12.13 -2.53 -0.86
CA VAL A 63 10.76 -2.99 -1.08
C VAL A 63 9.95 -2.94 0.22
N TYR A 64 10.53 -3.27 1.38
CA TYR A 64 9.85 -3.11 2.67
C TYR A 64 9.42 -1.66 2.92
N GLU A 65 10.37 -0.71 2.83
CA GLU A 65 10.08 0.72 2.96
C GLU A 65 9.02 1.19 1.95
N ARG A 66 9.01 0.64 0.73
CA ARG A 66 8.02 0.98 -0.29
C ARG A 66 6.65 0.41 0.00
N MET A 67 6.55 -0.77 0.62
CA MET A 67 5.29 -1.31 1.13
C MET A 67 4.73 -0.39 2.21
N ASP A 68 5.54 0.01 3.18
CA ASP A 68 5.11 0.91 4.27
C ASP A 68 4.69 2.29 3.74
N THR A 69 5.51 2.88 2.87
CA THR A 69 5.19 4.16 2.18
C THR A 69 3.87 4.07 1.40
N MET A 70 3.61 2.94 0.74
CA MET A 70 2.36 2.71 0.02
C MET A 70 1.16 2.67 0.97
N LEU A 71 1.24 1.92 2.07
CA LEU A 71 0.18 1.84 3.07
C LEU A 71 -0.10 3.21 3.72
N GLY A 72 0.96 3.94 4.08
CA GLY A 72 0.84 5.31 4.58
C GLY A 72 0.19 6.26 3.57
N SER A 73 0.52 6.14 2.29
CA SER A 73 -0.09 6.97 1.23
C SER A 73 -1.58 6.65 1.05
N ILE A 74 -1.97 5.37 1.13
CA ILE A 74 -3.37 4.95 1.09
C ILE A 74 -4.12 5.53 2.28
N LYS A 75 -3.52 5.50 3.48
CA LYS A 75 -4.07 6.08 4.70
C LYS A 75 -4.30 7.59 4.57
N ASP A 76 -3.34 8.32 4.00
CA ASP A 76 -3.48 9.76 3.74
C ASP A 76 -4.61 10.05 2.75
N ILE A 77 -4.75 9.25 1.69
CA ILE A 77 -5.83 9.41 0.68
C ILE A 77 -7.20 9.14 1.29
N LEU A 78 -7.29 8.19 2.23
CA LEU A 78 -8.53 7.74 2.85
C LEU A 78 -8.74 8.31 4.26
N SER A 79 -8.03 9.38 4.62
CA SER A 79 -8.08 9.97 5.97
C SER A 79 -9.49 10.35 6.44
N ASN A 80 -10.38 10.65 5.48
CA ASN A 80 -11.75 11.08 5.73
C ASN A 80 -12.77 9.92 5.73
N ASP A 81 -12.31 8.68 5.50
CA ASP A 81 -13.15 7.49 5.36
C ASP A 81 -12.47 6.27 6.01
N PRO A 82 -12.44 6.21 7.35
CA PRO A 82 -11.65 5.23 8.10
C PRO A 82 -12.11 3.79 7.85
N ILE A 83 -13.42 3.56 7.67
CA ILE A 83 -13.96 2.22 7.38
C ILE A 83 -13.42 1.69 6.05
N VAL A 84 -13.42 2.54 5.02
CA VAL A 84 -12.84 2.17 3.71
C VAL A 84 -11.32 2.05 3.79
N CYS A 85 -10.67 2.90 4.59
CA CYS A 85 -9.23 2.81 4.83
C CYS A 85 -8.85 1.43 5.40
N ASP A 86 -9.51 0.98 6.45
CA ASP A 86 -9.21 -0.30 7.11
C ASP A 86 -9.45 -1.47 6.16
N LEU A 87 -10.58 -1.48 5.43
CA LEU A 87 -10.90 -2.51 4.44
C LEU A 87 -9.82 -2.62 3.34
N ILE A 88 -9.39 -1.48 2.78
CA ILE A 88 -8.37 -1.46 1.73
C ILE A 88 -7.01 -1.88 2.31
N HIS A 89 -6.67 -1.41 3.51
CA HIS A 89 -5.44 -1.76 4.18
C HIS A 89 -5.34 -3.27 4.41
N GLU A 90 -6.39 -3.89 4.95
CA GLU A 90 -6.45 -5.35 5.14
C GLU A 90 -6.31 -6.11 3.82
N LEU A 91 -7.00 -5.67 2.76
CA LEU A 91 -6.94 -6.32 1.46
C LEU A 91 -5.54 -6.24 0.84
N VAL A 92 -4.88 -5.09 0.95
CA VAL A 92 -3.51 -4.90 0.44
C VAL A 92 -2.51 -5.73 1.24
N VAL A 93 -2.58 -5.69 2.58
CA VAL A 93 -1.71 -6.50 3.46
C VAL A 93 -1.91 -7.99 3.22
N ALA A 94 -3.15 -8.45 3.01
CA ALA A 94 -3.43 -9.85 2.68
C ALA A 94 -2.79 -10.28 1.34
N ARG A 95 -2.65 -9.36 0.38
CA ARG A 95 -2.07 -9.64 -0.95
C ARG A 95 -0.55 -9.61 -0.99
N LEU A 96 0.12 -8.87 -0.11
CA LEU A 96 1.59 -8.74 -0.10
C LEU A 96 2.37 -10.01 0.30
N ASP A 97 1.71 -11.16 0.39
CA ASP A 97 2.24 -12.44 0.90
C ASP A 97 2.95 -12.29 2.26
N LYS A 98 2.19 -12.47 3.34
CA LYS A 98 2.67 -12.42 4.73
C LYS A 98 3.92 -13.28 4.97
N LYS A 99 4.18 -14.31 4.17
CA LYS A 99 5.33 -15.22 4.37
C LYS A 99 6.68 -14.58 4.05
N ASN A 100 6.74 -13.57 3.18
CA ASN A 100 8.00 -12.93 2.80
C ASN A 100 8.28 -11.64 3.57
N ILE A 101 7.31 -11.07 4.29
CA ILE A 101 7.50 -9.87 5.13
C ILE A 101 8.66 -10.03 6.12
N PRO A 102 8.81 -11.16 6.84
CA PRO A 102 9.96 -11.38 7.72
C PRO A 102 11.32 -11.23 7.01
N LEU A 103 11.45 -11.70 5.77
CA LEU A 103 12.70 -11.61 5.00
C LEU A 103 12.94 -10.17 4.53
N HIS A 104 11.87 -9.48 4.11
CA HIS A 104 11.93 -8.05 3.79
C HIS A 104 12.38 -7.22 5.00
N CYS A 105 11.90 -7.50 6.21
CA CYS A 105 12.35 -6.85 7.44
C CYS A 105 13.86 -7.09 7.69
N LEU A 106 14.33 -8.33 7.53
CA LEU A 106 15.75 -8.65 7.68
C LEU A 106 16.61 -7.91 6.64
N ALA A 107 16.18 -7.87 5.39
CA ALA A 107 16.89 -7.10 4.39
C ALA A 107 16.87 -5.60 4.68
N TYR A 108 15.77 -5.06 5.20
CA TYR A 108 15.60 -3.65 5.51
C TYR A 108 16.58 -3.18 6.60
N ILE A 109 16.79 -3.97 7.67
CA ILE A 109 17.77 -3.64 8.70
C ILE A 109 19.21 -3.62 8.18
N LEU A 110 19.49 -4.31 7.07
CA LEU A 110 20.82 -4.36 6.47
C LEU A 110 21.12 -3.19 5.54
N VAL A 111 20.15 -2.28 5.27
CA VAL A 111 20.36 -1.15 4.36
C VAL A 111 20.81 0.11 5.14
N PRO A 112 22.08 0.55 5.00
CA PRO A 112 22.63 1.62 5.85
C PRO A 112 21.94 2.99 5.68
N LYS A 113 21.35 3.24 4.51
CA LYS A 113 20.71 4.54 4.20
C LYS A 113 19.58 4.90 5.17
N TYR A 114 18.89 3.90 5.74
CA TYR A 114 17.79 4.11 6.70
C TYR A 114 18.26 4.42 8.13
N TYR A 115 19.58 4.42 8.36
CA TYR A 115 20.19 4.82 9.64
C TYR A 115 20.67 6.27 9.61
N THR A 116 20.67 6.90 8.43
CA THR A 116 21.17 8.27 8.23
C THR A 116 20.16 9.32 8.68
N ASN A 117 20.66 10.45 9.19
CA ASN A 117 19.80 11.57 9.59
C ASN A 117 18.93 12.07 8.44
N SER A 118 19.46 12.12 7.22
CA SER A 118 18.70 12.50 6.02
C SER A 118 17.49 11.60 5.76
N GLY A 119 17.60 10.30 6.04
CA GLY A 119 16.49 9.36 5.92
C GLY A 119 15.44 9.56 7.02
N LEU A 120 15.89 9.84 8.25
CA LEU A 120 15.04 9.96 9.44
C LEU A 120 14.32 11.31 9.56
N SER A 121 14.87 12.38 8.98
CA SER A 121 14.28 13.72 9.06
C SER A 121 12.97 13.87 8.29
N ASN A 122 12.73 13.04 7.27
CA ASN A 122 11.50 13.09 6.49
C ASN A 122 10.47 12.09 7.05
N PRO A 123 9.26 12.54 7.42
CA PRO A 123 8.20 11.62 7.84
C PRO A 123 7.82 10.68 6.69
N ALA A 124 7.38 9.47 7.04
CA ALA A 124 6.73 8.58 6.09
C ALA A 124 5.32 9.10 5.79
N PRO A 125 4.73 8.78 4.62
CA PRO A 125 3.29 8.93 4.40
C PRO A 125 2.48 8.32 5.55
N GLY A 126 1.29 8.85 5.83
CA GLY A 126 0.52 8.50 7.02
C GLY A 126 0.94 9.25 8.29
N GLY A 127 1.90 10.19 8.18
CA GLY A 127 2.35 11.07 9.26
C GLY A 127 3.28 10.42 10.29
N VAL A 128 3.73 9.19 10.04
CA VAL A 128 4.57 8.43 10.98
C VAL A 128 6.02 8.92 10.88
N ARG A 129 6.63 9.23 12.03
CA ARG A 129 8.07 9.52 12.08
C ARG A 129 8.85 8.26 11.79
N ARG A 130 9.75 8.33 10.81
CA ARG A 130 10.68 7.23 10.52
C ARG A 130 11.55 6.95 11.73
N ARG A 131 11.73 5.66 12.02
CA ARG A 131 12.66 5.16 13.04
C ARG A 131 13.78 4.41 12.36
N LYS A 132 14.91 4.27 13.05
CA LYS A 132 15.95 3.36 12.59
C LYS A 132 15.35 1.95 12.54
N PRO A 133 15.64 1.14 11.50
CA PRO A 133 15.00 -0.16 11.32
C PRO A 133 15.03 -1.08 12.56
N HIS A 134 16.15 -1.15 13.28
CA HIS A 134 16.30 -1.95 14.50
C HIS A 134 15.51 -1.46 15.73
N VAL A 135 15.00 -0.22 15.70
CA VAL A 135 14.19 0.37 16.78
C VAL A 135 12.69 0.24 16.47
N ASP A 136 12.34 -0.13 15.24
CA ASP A 136 10.97 -0.36 14.85
C ASP A 136 10.50 -1.74 15.30
N PHE A 137 9.42 -1.80 16.07
CA PHE A 137 8.95 -3.04 16.69
C PHE A 137 8.42 -4.05 15.66
N GLU A 138 7.76 -3.58 14.59
CA GLU A 138 7.24 -4.47 13.55
C GLU A 138 8.39 -5.07 12.75
N VAL A 139 9.39 -4.23 12.40
CA VAL A 139 10.61 -4.68 11.75
C VAL A 139 11.37 -5.65 12.65
N GLN A 140 11.48 -5.35 13.94
CA GLN A 140 12.19 -6.19 14.92
C GLN A 140 11.58 -7.58 15.01
N LYS A 141 10.26 -7.65 15.18
CA LYS A 141 9.54 -8.92 15.18
C LYS A 141 9.77 -9.68 13.88
N GLY A 142 9.66 -9.01 12.74
CA GLY A 142 9.82 -9.64 11.42
C GLY A 142 11.22 -10.20 11.18
N TYR A 143 12.29 -9.45 11.46
CA TYR A 143 13.63 -9.97 11.21
C TYR A 143 14.01 -11.08 12.19
N LEU A 144 13.58 -10.99 13.47
CA LEU A 144 13.85 -12.03 14.46
C LEU A 144 13.23 -13.36 14.03
N GLU A 145 11.96 -13.34 13.60
CA GLU A 145 11.26 -14.53 13.06
C GLU A 145 12.03 -15.19 11.89
N THR A 146 12.67 -14.39 11.04
CA THR A 146 13.51 -14.91 9.94
C THR A 146 14.83 -15.48 10.46
N THR A 147 15.54 -14.75 11.32
CA THR A 147 16.85 -15.18 11.83
C THR A 147 16.76 -16.50 12.58
N GLU A 148 15.71 -16.70 13.39
CA GLU A 148 15.48 -17.94 14.12
C GLU A 148 15.26 -19.15 13.19
N LYS A 149 14.65 -18.94 12.02
CA LYS A 149 14.48 -20.00 11.01
C LYS A 149 15.77 -20.30 10.24
N MET A 150 16.66 -19.32 10.13
CA MET A 150 17.94 -19.47 9.43
C MET A 150 19.03 -20.09 10.31
N VAL A 151 18.97 -19.87 11.62
CA VAL A 151 19.94 -20.40 12.57
C VAL A 151 19.59 -21.83 12.94
N VAL A 152 20.42 -22.77 12.47
CA VAL A 152 20.27 -24.21 12.73
C VAL A 152 20.68 -24.59 14.16
N ASN A 153 21.53 -23.78 14.80
CA ASN A 153 22.08 -24.04 16.13
C ASN A 153 21.47 -23.13 17.21
N TRP A 154 20.71 -23.72 18.14
CA TRP A 154 20.01 -23.00 19.21
C TRP A 154 20.91 -22.18 20.14
N ASN A 155 22.17 -22.57 20.32
CA ASN A 155 23.12 -21.82 21.15
C ASN A 155 23.56 -20.49 20.50
N GLU A 156 23.58 -20.43 19.16
CA GLU A 156 23.91 -19.22 18.40
C GLU A 156 22.69 -18.29 18.28
N ALA A 157 21.47 -18.84 18.26
CA ALA A 157 20.24 -18.05 18.22
C ALA A 157 20.08 -17.14 19.46
N ALA A 158 20.59 -17.57 20.62
CA ALA A 158 20.58 -16.77 21.84
C ALA A 158 21.41 -15.49 21.74
N VAL A 159 22.49 -15.50 20.95
CA VAL A 159 23.38 -14.33 20.77
C VAL A 159 22.68 -13.23 19.96
N ILE A 160 21.81 -13.59 19.02
CA ILE A 160 21.07 -12.65 18.17
C ILE A 160 20.01 -11.87 18.95
N ARG A 161 19.47 -12.44 20.03
CA ARG A 161 18.42 -11.81 20.87
C ARG A 161 18.97 -10.82 21.90
N LEU A 162 20.28 -10.80 22.14
CA LEU A 162 20.91 -10.06 23.25
C LEU A 162 21.53 -8.71 22.85
N ASN A 163 21.44 -8.32 21.58
CA ASN A 163 21.89 -7.03 21.04
C ASN A 163 20.72 -6.25 20.43
#